data_AF-A0A4R1BSJ8-F1
#
_entry.id   AF-A0A4R1BSJ8-F1
#
_cell.length_a   1.000
_cell.length_b   1.000
_cell.length_c   1.000
_cell.angle_alpha   90.00
_cell.angle_beta   90.00
_cell.angle_gamma   90.00
#
_symmetry.space_group_name_H-M   'P 1'
#
loop_
_entity.id
_entity.type
_entity.pdbx_description
1 polymer ?
#
loop_
_entity_poly.entity_id
_entity_poly.type
_entity_poly.pdbx_seq_one_letter_code
_entity_poly.pdbx_strand_id
1 'polypeptide(L)'
;MKPAVSRTPDLPLGELFLRAAPFAEDARVRVVAEALDYLQQGFDAHYASGPASDDDILLGDNAYAGAVEIVAGLNEPALVAAAARMIQDGAGEISAGRRVSIEVWVPHLAALLEILTEEGAEHSEERILRAVRELSHP
;
A
#
# COMPACT_ATOMS: atom_id res chain seq x y z
N MET A 1 21.41 20.70 -2.45
CA MET A 1 21.01 19.44 -1.76
C MET A 1 19.67 19.05 -2.37
N LYS A 2 19.59 17.94 -3.12
CA LYS A 2 18.27 17.42 -3.52
C LYS A 2 17.51 17.06 -2.24
N PRO A 3 16.23 17.42 -2.08
CA PRO A 3 15.46 16.91 -0.95
C PRO A 3 15.51 15.38 -0.98
N ALA A 4 15.60 14.75 0.19
CA ALA A 4 15.45 13.31 0.28
C ALA A 4 14.07 12.96 -0.32
N VAL A 5 14.03 11.99 -1.22
CA VAL A 5 12.77 11.50 -1.79
C VAL A 5 11.92 11.00 -0.61
N SER A 6 10.78 11.65 -0.36
CA SER A 6 9.87 11.27 0.72
C SER A 6 8.93 10.18 0.24
N ARG A 7 8.79 9.09 0.99
CA ARG A 7 7.82 8.05 0.65
C ARG A 7 6.39 8.54 0.87
N THR A 8 5.47 8.01 0.09
CA THR A 8 4.02 8.24 0.21
C THR A 8 3.30 6.89 0.22
N PRO A 9 2.93 6.35 1.39
CA PRO A 9 3.11 6.91 2.74
C PRO A 9 4.53 6.74 3.27
N ASP A 10 4.80 7.35 4.42
CA ASP A 10 6.12 7.46 5.05
C ASP A 10 6.72 6.09 5.48
N LEU A 11 5.87 5.08 5.72
CA LEU A 11 6.26 3.71 6.10
C LEU A 11 6.25 2.76 4.89
N PRO A 12 7.19 1.79 4.82
CA PRO A 12 7.23 0.80 3.73
C PRO A 12 5.99 -0.12 3.79
N LEU A 13 5.11 -0.04 2.79
CA LEU A 13 3.81 -0.74 2.82
C LEU A 13 3.96 -2.27 2.81
N GLY A 14 4.83 -2.82 1.97
CA GLY A 14 5.06 -4.27 1.90
C GLY A 14 5.62 -4.83 3.21
N GLU A 15 6.65 -4.18 3.77
CA GLU A 15 7.23 -4.60 5.06
C GLU A 15 6.22 -4.52 6.21
N LEU A 16 5.43 -3.44 6.26
CA LEU A 16 4.38 -3.27 7.25
C LEU A 16 3.33 -4.38 7.16
N PHE A 17 2.89 -4.71 5.94
CA PHE A 17 1.91 -5.77 5.72
C PHE A 17 2.45 -7.15 6.13
N LEU A 18 3.69 -7.47 5.74
CA LEU A 18 4.37 -8.71 6.14
C LEU A 18 4.49 -8.84 7.66
N ARG A 19 4.78 -7.74 8.35
CA ARG A 19 4.92 -7.72 9.81
C ARG A 19 3.60 -7.92 10.54
N ALA A 20 2.50 -7.44 9.97
CA ALA A 20 1.17 -7.63 10.52
C ALA A 20 0.63 -9.06 10.31
N ALA A 21 0.99 -9.68 9.18
CA ALA A 21 0.44 -10.97 8.78
C ALA A 21 0.83 -12.11 9.75
N PRO A 22 -0.15 -12.90 10.27
CA PRO A 22 0.15 -14.03 11.15
C PRO A 22 0.89 -15.19 10.47
N PHE A 23 0.82 -15.27 9.14
CA PHE A 23 1.41 -16.35 8.33
C PHE A 23 2.30 -15.76 7.23
N ALA A 24 3.41 -15.12 7.59
CA ALA A 24 4.34 -14.50 6.63
C ALA A 24 4.95 -15.50 5.60
N GLU A 25 4.80 -16.81 5.83
CA GLU A 25 5.18 -17.86 4.89
C GLU A 25 4.09 -18.20 3.86
N ASP A 26 2.85 -17.74 4.04
CA ASP A 26 1.80 -17.88 3.03
C ASP A 26 2.20 -17.10 1.76
N ALA A 27 2.27 -17.81 0.63
CA ALA A 27 2.64 -17.24 -0.65
C ALA A 27 1.72 -16.07 -1.05
N ARG A 28 0.43 -16.12 -0.70
CA ARG A 28 -0.54 -15.06 -1.01
C ARG A 28 -0.21 -13.77 -0.27
N VAL A 29 0.23 -13.87 1.00
CA VAL A 29 0.67 -12.72 1.80
C VAL A 29 1.87 -12.03 1.15
N ARG A 30 2.83 -12.82 0.64
CA ARG A 30 4.02 -12.28 -0.05
C ARG A 30 3.66 -11.59 -1.37
N VAL A 31 2.74 -12.16 -2.14
CA VAL A 31 2.24 -11.56 -3.38
C VAL A 31 1.54 -10.22 -3.11
N VAL A 32 0.70 -10.15 -2.06
CA VAL A 32 0.06 -8.89 -1.67
C VAL A 32 1.08 -7.86 -1.17
N ALA A 33 2.09 -8.28 -0.40
CA ALA A 33 3.16 -7.40 0.04
C ALA A 33 3.97 -6.82 -1.14
N GLU A 34 4.29 -7.65 -2.14
CA GLU A 34 4.97 -7.21 -3.36
C GLU A 34 4.12 -6.19 -4.13
N ALA A 35 2.83 -6.44 -4.29
CA ALA A 35 1.93 -5.49 -4.92
C ALA A 35 1.83 -4.16 -4.16
N LEU A 36 1.89 -4.18 -2.83
CA LEU A 36 1.93 -2.98 -1.99
C LEU A 36 3.22 -2.17 -2.19
N ASP A 37 4.35 -2.83 -2.44
CA ASP A 37 5.61 -2.15 -2.79
C ASP A 37 5.52 -1.47 -4.16
N TYR A 38 4.88 -2.11 -5.15
CA TYR A 38 4.59 -1.46 -6.44
C TYR A 38 3.62 -0.29 -6.30
N LEU A 39 2.59 -0.44 -5.47
CA LEU A 39 1.63 0.63 -5.19
C LEU A 39 2.35 1.85 -4.59
N GLN A 40 3.21 1.64 -3.59
CA GLN A 40 3.98 2.73 -2.97
C GLN A 40 4.94 3.38 -3.97
N GLN A 41 5.60 2.60 -4.83
CA GLN A 41 6.42 3.15 -5.92
C GLN A 41 5.61 4.05 -6.86
N GLY A 42 4.35 3.69 -7.13
CA GLY A 42 3.44 4.52 -7.92
C GLY A 42 3.16 5.87 -7.27
N PHE A 43 2.84 5.87 -5.97
CA PHE A 43 2.64 7.11 -5.21
C PHE A 43 3.93 7.93 -5.10
N ASP A 44 5.07 7.28 -4.91
CA ASP A 44 6.36 7.96 -4.82
C ASP A 44 6.71 8.67 -6.13
N ALA A 45 6.55 7.98 -7.27
CA ALA A 45 6.81 8.57 -8.59
C ALA A 45 5.90 9.79 -8.84
N HIS A 46 4.60 9.64 -8.59
CA HIS A 46 3.65 10.71 -8.87
C HIS A 46 3.76 11.90 -7.91
N TYR A 47 4.16 11.70 -6.65
CA TYR A 47 3.86 12.70 -5.60
C TYR A 47 5.00 12.99 -4.61
N ALA A 48 6.08 12.20 -4.55
CA ALA A 48 7.12 12.36 -3.53
C ALA A 48 7.96 13.64 -3.66
N SER A 49 8.10 14.19 -4.88
CA SER A 49 9.15 15.17 -5.19
C SER A 49 8.64 16.49 -5.79
N GLY A 50 7.34 16.79 -5.63
CA GLY A 50 6.69 17.96 -6.24
C GLY A 50 5.89 17.57 -7.49
N PRO A 51 5.63 18.50 -8.43
CA PRO A 51 4.93 18.17 -9.67
C PRO A 51 5.68 17.06 -10.43
N ALA A 52 5.00 15.96 -10.73
CA ALA A 52 5.53 14.86 -11.52
C ALA A 52 5.92 15.32 -12.93
N SER A 53 7.08 14.86 -13.41
CA SER A 53 7.40 14.94 -14.83
C SER A 53 6.60 13.91 -15.65
N ASP A 54 6.61 14.01 -16.97
CA ASP A 54 5.97 13.01 -17.84
C ASP A 54 6.56 11.61 -17.61
N ASP A 55 7.87 11.51 -17.35
CA ASP A 55 8.54 10.24 -17.05
C ASP A 55 8.09 9.68 -15.69
N ASP A 56 7.92 10.54 -14.68
CA ASP A 56 7.42 10.15 -13.37
C ASP A 56 5.97 9.65 -13.45
N ILE A 57 5.14 10.31 -14.29
CA ILE A 57 3.76 9.89 -14.54
C ILE A 57 3.74 8.48 -15.15
N LEU A 58 4.54 8.23 -16.18
CA LEU A 58 4.61 6.92 -16.83
C LEU A 58 5.13 5.84 -15.88
N LEU A 59 6.14 6.16 -15.06
CA LEU A 59 6.64 5.26 -14.04
C LEU A 59 5.55 4.91 -13.02
N GLY A 60 4.81 5.93 -12.56
CA GLY A 60 3.76 5.75 -11.57
C GLY A 60 2.59 4.91 -12.09
N ASP A 61 2.13 5.19 -13.30
CA ASP A 61 1.05 4.43 -13.95
C ASP A 61 1.43 2.97 -14.19
N ASN A 62 2.68 2.73 -14.63
CA ASN A 62 3.20 1.37 -14.79
C ASN A 62 3.29 0.63 -13.44
N ALA A 63 3.68 1.32 -12.37
CA ALA A 63 3.74 0.73 -11.04
C ALA A 63 2.35 0.36 -10.50
N TYR A 64 1.34 1.23 -10.67
CA TYR A 64 -0.04 0.91 -10.34
C TYR A 64 -0.60 -0.27 -11.15
N ALA A 65 -0.31 -0.31 -12.46
CA ALA A 65 -0.71 -1.43 -13.30
C ALA A 65 -0.07 -2.74 -12.82
N GLY A 66 1.23 -2.72 -12.49
CA GLY A 66 1.95 -3.87 -11.93
C GLY A 66 1.38 -4.34 -10.59
N ALA A 67 1.06 -3.43 -9.67
CA ALA A 67 0.42 -3.77 -8.40
C ALA A 67 -0.91 -4.52 -8.60
N VAL A 68 -1.75 -4.03 -9.52
CA VAL A 68 -3.04 -4.66 -9.85
C VAL A 68 -2.84 -6.02 -10.53
N GLU A 69 -1.90 -6.13 -11.48
CA GLU A 69 -1.59 -7.38 -12.17
C GLU A 69 -1.12 -8.48 -11.21
N ILE A 70 -0.20 -8.14 -10.30
CA ILE A 70 0.33 -9.06 -9.28
C ILE A 70 -0.80 -9.58 -8.38
N VAL A 71 -1.66 -8.70 -7.88
CA VAL A 71 -2.81 -9.09 -7.05
C VAL A 71 -3.84 -9.91 -7.83
N ALA A 72 -4.11 -9.54 -9.09
CA ALA A 72 -5.05 -10.27 -9.94
C ALA A 72 -4.62 -11.71 -10.19
N GLY A 73 -3.31 -12.00 -10.18
CA GLY A 73 -2.75 -13.35 -10.27
C GLY A 73 -3.23 -14.31 -9.16
N LEU A 74 -3.70 -13.79 -8.02
CA LEU A 74 -4.27 -14.60 -6.94
C LEU A 74 -5.69 -15.10 -7.23
N ASN A 75 -6.34 -14.62 -8.30
CA ASN A 75 -7.72 -14.95 -8.65
C ASN A 75 -8.74 -14.66 -7.54
N GLU A 76 -8.47 -13.65 -6.70
CA GLU A 76 -9.36 -13.18 -5.63
C GLU A 76 -9.88 -11.77 -5.94
N PRO A 77 -11.12 -11.64 -6.50
CA PRO A 77 -11.64 -10.35 -6.93
C PRO A 77 -11.74 -9.31 -5.81
N ALA A 78 -11.92 -9.76 -4.57
CA ALA A 78 -11.96 -8.89 -3.39
C ALA A 78 -10.64 -8.16 -3.17
N LEU A 79 -9.49 -8.81 -3.42
CA LEU A 79 -8.17 -8.18 -3.30
C LEU A 79 -7.96 -7.12 -4.37
N VAL A 80 -8.36 -7.40 -5.63
CA VAL A 80 -8.30 -6.41 -6.72
C VAL A 80 -9.16 -5.19 -6.40
N ALA A 81 -10.37 -5.40 -5.88
CA ALA A 81 -11.25 -4.31 -5.47
C ALA A 81 -10.66 -3.49 -4.31
N ALA A 82 -9.96 -4.13 -3.36
CA ALA A 82 -9.28 -3.43 -2.27
C ALA A 82 -8.11 -2.57 -2.80
N ALA A 83 -7.27 -3.12 -3.68
CA ALA A 83 -6.18 -2.38 -4.31
C ALA A 83 -6.67 -1.18 -5.15
N ALA A 84 -7.77 -1.36 -5.92
CA ALA A 84 -8.36 -0.27 -6.68
C ALA A 84 -8.88 0.87 -5.78
N ARG A 85 -9.54 0.52 -4.65
CA ARG A 85 -9.97 1.51 -3.65
C ARG A 85 -8.79 2.24 -3.03
N MET A 86 -7.69 1.54 -2.73
CA MET A 86 -6.46 2.17 -2.25
C MET A 86 -5.95 3.24 -3.21
N ILE A 87 -5.83 2.92 -4.50
CA ILE A 87 -5.40 3.88 -5.52
C ILE A 87 -6.35 5.09 -5.55
N GLN A 88 -7.66 4.84 -5.57
CA GLN A 88 -8.68 5.89 -5.65
C GLN A 88 -8.64 6.82 -4.43
N ASP A 89 -8.56 6.27 -3.21
CA ASP A 89 -8.60 7.05 -1.98
C ASP A 89 -7.29 7.84 -1.79
N GLY A 90 -6.14 7.22 -2.10
CA GLY A 90 -4.86 7.93 -2.12
C GLY A 90 -4.83 9.08 -3.14
N ALA A 91 -5.30 8.85 -4.37
CA ALA A 91 -5.42 9.91 -5.38
C ALA A 91 -6.41 11.00 -4.95
N GLY A 92 -7.47 10.65 -4.22
CA GLY A 92 -8.45 11.57 -3.64
C GLY A 92 -7.82 12.51 -2.60
N GLU A 93 -6.99 11.98 -1.70
CA GLU A 93 -6.24 12.77 -0.71
C GLU A 93 -5.36 13.82 -1.40
N ILE A 94 -4.62 13.40 -2.41
CA ILE A 94 -3.71 14.29 -3.16
C ILE A 94 -4.49 15.35 -3.94
N SER A 95 -5.58 14.96 -4.58
CA SER A 95 -6.47 15.90 -5.30
C SER A 95 -7.03 16.97 -4.36
N ALA A 96 -7.20 16.64 -3.08
CA ALA A 96 -7.63 17.57 -2.05
C ALA A 96 -6.46 18.35 -1.39
N GLY A 97 -5.23 18.24 -1.91
CA GLY A 97 -4.03 18.90 -1.39
C GLY A 97 -3.52 18.33 -0.06
N ARG A 98 -3.94 17.12 0.31
CA ARG A 98 -3.50 16.43 1.52
C ARG A 98 -2.40 15.43 1.20
N ARG A 99 -1.64 15.04 2.22
CA ARG A 99 -0.64 13.96 2.12
C ARG A 99 -1.33 12.63 2.35
N VAL A 100 -0.88 11.59 1.65
CA VAL A 100 -1.37 10.24 1.89
C VAL A 100 -0.61 9.63 3.07
N SER A 101 -1.15 9.80 4.27
CA SER A 101 -0.53 9.35 5.52
C SER A 101 -0.82 7.88 5.79
N ILE A 102 -0.13 7.29 6.78
CA ILE A 102 -0.36 5.89 7.13
C ILE A 102 -1.80 5.65 7.62
N GLU A 103 -2.42 6.63 8.29
CA GLU A 103 -3.79 6.55 8.79
C GLU A 103 -4.82 6.34 7.66
N VAL A 104 -4.55 6.89 6.47
CA VAL A 104 -5.36 6.64 5.26
C VAL A 104 -5.25 5.17 4.86
N TRP A 105 -4.08 4.55 5.01
CA TRP A 105 -3.81 3.20 4.55
C TRP A 105 -4.20 2.09 5.52
N VAL A 106 -4.22 2.36 6.83
CA VAL A 106 -4.59 1.37 7.86
C VAL A 106 -5.88 0.61 7.51
N PRO A 107 -7.02 1.25 7.20
CA PRO A 107 -8.26 0.51 6.90
C PRO A 107 -8.14 -0.36 5.65
N HIS A 108 -7.37 0.07 4.64
CA HIS A 108 -7.17 -0.72 3.44
C HIS A 108 -6.28 -1.93 3.66
N LEU A 109 -5.18 -1.75 4.40
CA LEU A 109 -4.27 -2.84 4.76
C LEU A 109 -4.98 -3.86 5.65
N ALA A 110 -5.85 -3.40 6.56
CA ALA A 110 -6.70 -4.26 7.36
C ALA A 110 -7.67 -5.08 6.50
N ALA A 111 -8.33 -4.46 5.51
CA ALA A 111 -9.21 -5.15 4.58
C ALA A 111 -8.47 -6.20 3.73
N LEU A 112 -7.25 -5.89 3.26
CA LEU A 112 -6.41 -6.87 2.56
C LEU A 112 -6.05 -8.06 3.47
N LEU A 113 -5.70 -7.78 4.72
CA LEU A 113 -5.35 -8.82 5.68
C LEU A 113 -6.55 -9.69 6.02
N GLU A 114 -7.72 -9.09 6.25
CA GLU A 114 -8.99 -9.78 6.52
C GLU A 114 -9.36 -10.76 5.40
N ILE A 115 -9.19 -10.37 4.14
CA ILE A 115 -9.46 -11.26 2.99
C ILE A 115 -8.53 -12.47 3.01
N LEU A 116 -7.27 -12.31 3.44
CA LEU A 116 -6.29 -13.39 3.46
C LEU A 116 -6.42 -14.32 4.67
N THR A 117 -6.80 -13.77 5.83
CA THR A 117 -6.76 -14.48 7.12
C THR A 117 -8.14 -14.91 7.62
N GLU A 118 -9.22 -14.30 7.12
CA GLU A 118 -10.60 -14.49 7.59
C GLU A 118 -10.79 -14.23 9.10
N GLU A 119 -9.84 -13.55 9.76
CA GLU A 119 -9.87 -13.29 11.22
C GLU A 119 -10.81 -12.13 11.62
N GLY A 120 -11.39 -11.47 10.62
CA GLY A 120 -12.29 -10.34 10.76
C GLY A 120 -11.59 -8.98 10.80
N ALA A 121 -12.35 -7.93 10.47
CA ALA A 121 -11.86 -6.56 10.36
C ALA A 121 -11.15 -6.03 11.62
N GLU A 122 -11.73 -6.22 12.82
CA GLU A 122 -11.18 -5.70 14.08
C GLU A 122 -9.79 -6.26 14.38
N HIS A 123 -9.63 -7.59 14.31
CA HIS A 123 -8.34 -8.25 14.52
C HIS A 123 -7.31 -7.88 13.44
N SER A 124 -7.75 -7.75 12.20
CA SER A 124 -6.88 -7.36 11.08
C SER A 124 -6.36 -5.93 11.27
N GLU A 125 -7.22 -5.00 11.68
CA GLU A 125 -6.86 -3.61 11.99
C GLU A 125 -5.89 -3.52 13.18
N GLU A 126 -6.16 -4.28 14.26
CA GLU A 126 -5.27 -4.32 15.42
C GLU A 126 -3.84 -4.76 15.06
N ARG A 127 -3.70 -5.75 14.17
CA ARG A 127 -2.39 -6.22 13.68
C ARG A 127 -1.67 -5.16 12.87
N ILE A 128 -2.38 -4.49 11.96
CA ILE A 128 -1.81 -3.39 11.17
C ILE A 128 -1.35 -2.26 12.09
N LEU A 129 -2.19 -1.82 13.03
CA LEU A 129 -1.84 -0.77 13.98
C LEU A 129 -0.65 -1.16 14.87
N ARG A 130 -0.54 -2.44 15.24
CA ARG A 130 0.63 -2.95 15.96
C ARG A 130 1.89 -2.87 15.09
N ALA A 131 1.83 -3.33 13.84
CA ALA A 131 2.95 -3.26 12.91
C ALA A 131 3.40 -1.81 12.64
N VAL A 132 2.45 -0.87 12.51
CA VAL A 132 2.73 0.58 12.44
C VAL A 132 3.52 1.04 13.65
N ARG A 133 3.07 0.72 14.87
CA ARG A 133 3.77 1.13 16.10
C ARG A 133 5.20 0.58 16.17
N GLU A 134 5.38 -0.68 15.79
CA GLU A 134 6.68 -1.35 15.77
C GLU A 134 7.64 -0.73 14.74
N LEU A 135 7.15 -0.37 13.54
CA LEU A 135 7.99 0.23 12.49
C LEU A 135 8.27 1.72 12.72
N SER A 136 7.38 2.44 13.39
CA SER A 136 7.60 3.85 13.74
C SER A 136 8.57 4.04 14.91
N HIS A 137 8.85 3.00 15.69
CA HIS A 137 9.79 3.01 16.82
C HIS A 137 10.72 1.79 16.79
N PRO A 138 11.61 1.69 15.78
CA PRO A 138 12.48 0.54 15.58
C PRO A 138 13.56 0.38 16.66
#